data_AF-A0A3M8P7I8-F1
#
_entry.id   AF-A0A3M8P7I8-F1
#
_cell.length_a   1.000
_cell.length_b   1.000
_cell.length_c   1.000
_cell.angle_alpha   90.00
_cell.angle_beta   90.00
_cell.angle_gamma   90.00
#
_symmetry.space_group_name_H-M   'P 1'
#
loop_
_entity.id
_entity.type
_entity.pdbx_description
1 polymer ?
#
loop_
_entity_poly.entity_id
_entity_poly.type
_entity_poly.pdbx_seq_one_letter_code
_entity_poly.pdbx_strand_id
1 'polypeptide(L)'
;MVLVVLMGMSASPAAAASDLNTGHGFYEEITYLLEQEILQGYPDDTVRPDATVTRAEAAIMIGRMQGLDGTQRDSGFSDVTARQKASGFIAEAEEAGYINGYPDGTFRPYETITRGDMAIILSRVFVTPFAEDVAFTDISPMMEAYEPIGYILGANITVGYPDNTFKPNLAVTRAQFSAFLARGQEPKFKNDARIAGSYMKDMTKTYVYESADGSTSTHQYEFVPYRINDELPLGFVWTMTDENGEHIDDYIESETRDYYGIGFPYSEFYVELVYPVETGKTFNVDSTFSPEHEITAVGVTVETAYRTFTNAVEVTVADDPDFVEEPIKYYMVEGFGGVKTVDMDGTTISELVDVR
;
A
#
# COMPACT_ATOMS: atom_id res chain seq x y z
N MET A 1 -11.58 55.30 1.51
CA MET A 1 -10.68 54.26 2.04
C MET A 1 -10.23 53.44 0.84
N VAL A 2 -8.93 53.44 0.55
CA VAL A 2 -8.35 52.75 -0.60
C VAL A 2 -8.37 51.25 -0.31
N LEU A 3 -9.06 50.49 -1.15
CA LEU A 3 -9.01 49.03 -1.13
C LEU A 3 -7.72 48.61 -1.83
N VAL A 4 -6.69 48.28 -1.04
CA VAL A 4 -5.49 47.63 -1.56
C VAL A 4 -5.81 46.14 -1.65
N VAL A 5 -6.17 45.68 -2.84
CA VAL A 5 -6.15 44.26 -3.17
C VAL A 5 -4.69 43.89 -3.37
N LEU A 6 -4.05 43.31 -2.35
CA LEU A 6 -2.82 42.55 -2.57
C LEU A 6 -3.21 41.30 -3.37
N MET A 7 -3.02 41.35 -4.68
CA MET A 7 -2.82 40.14 -5.48
C MET A 7 -1.51 39.51 -4.99
N GLY A 8 -1.61 38.61 -4.01
CA GLY A 8 -0.55 37.64 -3.78
C GLY A 8 -0.49 36.75 -5.01
N MET A 9 0.58 36.87 -5.80
CA MET A 9 0.93 35.84 -6.77
C MET A 9 1.28 34.60 -5.95
N SER A 10 0.34 33.68 -5.78
CA SER A 10 0.67 32.32 -5.38
C SER A 10 1.53 31.76 -6.50
N ALA A 11 2.84 31.69 -6.27
CA ALA A 11 3.73 30.98 -7.18
C ALA A 11 3.22 29.53 -7.27
N SER A 12 3.10 28.99 -8.49
CA SER A 12 2.70 27.59 -8.67
C SER A 12 3.62 26.68 -7.85
N PRO A 13 3.15 25.57 -7.26
CA PRO A 13 3.98 24.67 -6.45
C PRO A 13 5.27 24.20 -7.15
N ALA A 14 5.25 24.10 -8.47
CA ALA A 14 6.42 23.81 -9.31
C ALA A 14 7.52 24.89 -9.29
N ALA A 15 7.22 26.13 -8.89
CA ALA A 15 8.19 27.21 -8.79
C ALA A 15 9.14 27.07 -7.59
N ALA A 16 8.78 26.27 -6.58
CA ALA A 16 9.56 26.09 -5.34
C ALA A 16 10.52 24.88 -5.36
N ALA A 17 10.79 24.29 -6.53
CA ALA A 17 11.52 23.04 -6.69
C ALA A 17 12.67 23.13 -7.72
N SER A 18 13.48 24.17 -7.64
CA SER A 18 14.60 24.42 -8.58
C SER A 18 15.69 23.33 -8.58
N ASP A 19 15.80 22.57 -7.49
CA ASP A 19 16.73 21.45 -7.31
C ASP A 19 16.09 20.07 -7.57
N LEU A 20 14.81 20.02 -7.97
CA LEU A 20 14.11 18.79 -8.31
C LEU A 20 14.20 18.51 -9.82
N ASN A 21 15.16 17.67 -10.18
CA ASN A 21 15.34 17.22 -11.57
C ASN A 21 14.26 16.20 -11.97
N THR A 22 13.71 16.28 -13.19
CA THR A 22 12.75 15.29 -13.73
C THR A 22 13.31 13.86 -13.81
N GLY A 23 14.63 13.70 -13.82
CA GLY A 23 15.30 12.39 -13.72
C GLY A 23 15.51 11.89 -12.29
N HIS A 24 15.05 12.61 -11.26
CA HIS A 24 15.13 12.16 -9.88
C HIS A 24 14.17 10.98 -9.65
N GLY A 25 14.61 9.92 -8.97
CA GLY A 25 13.86 8.66 -8.84
C GLY A 25 12.53 8.74 -8.08
N PHE A 26 12.26 9.87 -7.41
CA PHE A 26 10.99 10.15 -6.72
C PHE A 26 10.34 11.44 -7.23
N TYR A 27 10.63 11.84 -8.48
CA TYR A 27 10.15 13.10 -9.04
C TYR A 27 8.61 13.19 -8.99
N GLU A 28 7.91 12.15 -9.45
CA GLU A 28 6.45 12.17 -9.55
C GLU A 28 5.77 12.24 -8.18
N GLU A 29 6.24 11.47 -7.20
CA GLU A 29 5.70 11.50 -5.84
C GLU A 29 5.93 12.86 -5.17
N ILE A 30 7.12 13.46 -5.36
CA ILE A 30 7.43 14.78 -4.82
C ILE A 30 6.55 15.84 -5.49
N THR A 31 6.42 15.81 -6.82
CA THR A 31 5.57 16.74 -7.57
C THR A 31 4.11 16.62 -7.13
N TYR A 32 3.60 15.39 -6.97
CA TYR A 32 2.25 15.16 -6.45
C TYR A 32 2.06 15.80 -5.08
N LEU A 33 2.97 15.60 -4.13
CA LEU A 33 2.84 16.20 -2.80
C LEU A 33 3.01 17.72 -2.79
N LEU A 34 3.75 18.31 -3.73
CA LEU A 34 3.80 19.76 -3.92
C LEU A 34 2.45 20.28 -4.43
N GLU A 35 1.84 19.59 -5.40
CA GLU A 35 0.52 19.94 -5.95
C GLU A 35 -0.60 19.81 -4.91
N GLN A 36 -0.51 18.82 -4.01
CA GLN A 36 -1.42 18.66 -2.87
C GLN A 36 -1.11 19.61 -1.69
N GLU A 37 -0.09 20.47 -1.82
CA GLU A 37 0.40 21.37 -0.75
C GLU A 37 0.85 20.68 0.55
N ILE A 38 1.01 19.34 0.52
CA ILE A 38 1.52 18.53 1.63
C ILE A 38 3.01 18.83 1.84
N LEU A 39 3.77 18.81 0.75
CA LEU A 39 5.16 19.23 0.73
C LEU A 39 5.24 20.71 0.32
N GLN A 40 6.14 21.45 0.95
CA GLN A 40 6.51 22.79 0.49
C GLN A 40 8.04 22.89 0.42
N GLY A 41 8.51 23.66 -0.57
CA GLY A 41 9.91 24.03 -0.68
C GLY A 41 10.34 25.02 0.41
N TYR A 42 11.62 25.35 0.38
CA TYR A 42 12.27 26.32 1.23
C TYR A 42 12.20 27.72 0.58
N PRO A 43 12.44 28.81 1.35
CA PRO A 43 12.41 30.18 0.81
C PRO A 43 13.44 30.50 -0.28
N ASP A 44 14.37 29.59 -0.55
CA ASP A 44 15.38 29.68 -1.60
C ASP A 44 15.00 28.91 -2.88
N ASP A 45 13.71 28.62 -3.05
CA ASP A 45 13.12 27.91 -4.18
C ASP A 45 13.64 26.47 -4.36
N THR A 46 14.09 25.82 -3.28
CA THR A 46 14.53 24.41 -3.27
C THR A 46 13.56 23.51 -2.51
N VAL A 47 13.52 22.21 -2.83
CA VAL A 47 12.82 21.18 -2.02
C VAL A 47 13.77 20.27 -1.24
N ARG A 48 15.05 20.23 -1.62
CA ARG A 48 16.14 19.47 -1.00
C ARG A 48 15.82 17.97 -0.89
N PRO A 49 15.62 17.28 -2.02
CA PRO A 49 15.11 15.91 -2.03
C PRO A 49 16.04 14.93 -1.30
N ASP A 50 17.35 15.12 -1.45
CA ASP A 50 18.38 14.24 -0.86
C ASP A 50 18.76 14.59 0.59
N ALA A 51 18.25 15.68 1.14
CA ALA A 51 18.48 16.02 2.54
C ALA A 51 17.65 15.08 3.44
N THR A 52 18.22 14.69 4.59
CA THR A 52 17.47 13.93 5.59
C THR A 52 16.31 14.75 6.15
N VAL A 53 15.15 14.12 6.35
CA VAL A 53 13.97 14.78 6.92
C VAL A 53 14.02 14.76 8.44
N THR A 54 13.71 15.90 9.07
CA THR A 54 13.62 16.00 10.53
C THR A 54 12.24 15.58 11.05
N ARG A 55 12.16 15.24 12.34
CA ARG A 55 10.89 14.91 13.01
C ARG A 55 9.86 16.04 12.91
N ALA A 56 10.29 17.30 13.03
CA ALA A 56 9.40 18.46 12.85
C ALA A 56 8.90 18.62 11.41
N GLU A 57 9.75 18.38 10.41
CA GLU A 57 9.34 18.44 9.01
C GLU A 57 8.35 17.30 8.68
N ALA A 58 8.59 16.10 9.19
CA ALA A 58 7.66 14.99 9.05
C ALA A 58 6.29 15.31 9.67
N ALA A 59 6.26 15.87 10.89
CA ALA A 59 5.03 16.31 11.55
C ALA A 59 4.27 17.37 10.74
N ILE A 60 4.96 18.33 10.13
CA ILE A 60 4.33 19.32 9.25
C ILE A 60 3.69 18.63 8.02
N MET A 61 4.41 17.72 7.37
CA MET A 61 3.89 17.03 6.17
C MET A 61 2.68 16.15 6.51
N ILE A 62 2.75 15.38 7.60
CA ILE A 62 1.63 14.57 8.08
C ILE A 62 0.44 15.45 8.46
N GLY A 63 0.70 16.52 9.21
CA GLY A 63 -0.34 17.45 9.64
C GLY A 63 -1.09 18.08 8.47
N ARG A 64 -0.38 18.48 7.41
CA ARG A 64 -1.01 18.98 6.18
C ARG A 64 -1.81 17.90 5.47
N MET A 65 -1.26 16.71 5.33
CA MET A 65 -1.92 15.58 4.69
C MET A 65 -3.22 15.19 5.40
N GLN A 66 -3.24 15.25 6.73
CA GLN A 66 -4.38 14.92 7.58
C GLN A 66 -5.31 16.12 7.85
N GLY A 67 -5.02 17.30 7.29
CA GLY A 67 -5.83 18.51 7.49
C GLY A 67 -5.82 19.07 8.91
N LEU A 68 -4.76 18.83 9.68
CA LEU A 68 -4.60 19.28 11.07
C LEU A 68 -4.36 20.80 11.18
N ASP A 69 -4.73 21.41 12.31
CA ASP A 69 -4.47 22.83 12.57
C ASP A 69 -3.00 23.09 12.91
N GLY A 70 -2.27 23.63 11.94
CA GLY A 70 -0.87 24.02 12.11
C GLY A 70 -0.63 25.30 12.93
N THR A 71 -1.66 25.94 13.47
CA THR A 71 -1.54 27.19 14.22
C THR A 71 -0.57 27.01 15.40
N GLN A 72 0.45 27.86 15.45
CA GLN A 72 1.52 27.72 16.44
C GLN A 72 0.97 27.84 17.87
N ARG A 73 1.10 26.75 18.64
CA ARG A 73 0.70 26.65 20.05
C ARG A 73 1.73 25.88 20.86
N ASP A 74 1.50 25.82 22.17
CA ASP A 74 2.24 24.92 23.06
C ASP A 74 1.89 23.47 22.72
N SER A 75 2.92 22.64 22.56
CA SER A 75 2.77 21.22 22.25
C SER A 75 2.99 20.31 23.46
N GLY A 76 3.20 20.85 24.67
CA GLY A 76 3.47 20.06 25.88
C GLY A 76 4.88 19.48 25.97
N PHE A 77 5.58 19.31 24.85
CA PHE A 77 6.99 18.91 24.82
C PHE A 77 7.94 20.00 25.28
N SER A 78 8.85 19.64 26.18
CA SER A 78 9.79 20.58 26.82
C SER A 78 10.78 21.25 25.86
N ASP A 79 11.02 20.68 24.68
CA ASP A 79 11.96 21.15 23.66
C ASP A 79 11.29 21.74 22.41
N VAL A 80 9.95 21.86 22.41
CA VAL A 80 9.17 22.47 21.33
C VAL A 80 8.48 23.73 21.86
N THR A 81 9.01 24.89 21.50
CA THR A 81 8.38 26.17 21.90
C THR A 81 7.24 26.54 20.98
N ALA A 82 6.22 27.24 21.49
CA ALA A 82 5.09 27.76 20.72
C ALA A 82 5.45 28.76 19.58
N ARG A 83 6.74 29.11 19.42
CA ARG A 83 7.23 29.95 18.31
C ARG A 83 7.82 29.14 17.15
N GLN A 84 8.00 27.83 17.31
CA GLN A 84 8.48 26.96 16.24
C GLN A 84 7.35 26.72 15.24
N LYS A 85 7.65 26.74 13.94
CA LYS A 85 6.63 26.59 12.88
C LYS A 85 5.88 25.26 12.97
N ALA A 86 6.53 24.22 13.48
CA ALA A 86 5.94 22.89 13.61
C ALA A 86 5.10 22.71 14.87
N SER A 87 5.09 23.65 15.83
CA SER A 87 4.56 23.38 17.17
C SER A 87 3.06 23.04 17.18
N GLY A 88 2.26 23.70 16.32
CA GLY A 88 0.84 23.37 16.14
C GLY A 88 0.63 21.98 15.58
N PHE A 89 1.29 21.67 14.45
CA PHE A 89 1.22 20.35 13.83
C PHE A 89 1.74 19.23 14.73
N ILE A 90 2.80 19.46 15.50
CA ILE A 90 3.32 18.48 16.47
C ILE A 90 2.26 18.17 17.53
N ALA A 91 1.60 19.20 18.05
CA ALA A 91 0.61 19.05 19.10
C ALA A 91 -0.66 18.33 18.58
N GLU A 92 -1.20 18.76 17.44
CA GLU A 92 -2.38 18.13 16.82
C GLU A 92 -2.09 16.68 16.40
N ALA A 93 -0.92 16.42 15.82
CA ALA A 93 -0.57 15.06 15.38
C ALA A 93 -0.31 14.11 16.57
N GLU A 94 0.15 14.61 17.71
CA GLU A 94 0.21 13.83 18.95
C GLU A 94 -1.19 13.54 19.50
N GLU A 95 -2.06 14.56 19.57
CA GLU A 95 -3.45 14.42 20.03
C GLU A 95 -4.26 13.46 19.15
N ALA A 96 -4.01 13.45 17.84
CA ALA A 96 -4.58 12.51 16.88
C ALA A 96 -3.92 11.10 16.91
N GLY A 97 -2.83 10.93 17.66
CA GLY A 97 -2.14 9.64 17.81
C GLY A 97 -1.21 9.25 16.65
N TYR A 98 -0.93 10.16 15.71
CA TYR A 98 -0.06 9.89 14.57
C TYR A 98 1.43 9.88 14.94
N ILE A 99 1.83 10.71 15.91
CA ILE A 99 3.20 10.82 16.39
C ILE A 99 3.25 10.81 17.91
N ASN A 100 4.40 10.41 18.48
CA ASN A 100 4.65 10.50 19.92
C ASN A 100 5.99 11.17 20.19
N GLY A 101 6.11 11.78 21.37
CA GLY A 101 7.41 12.14 21.95
C GLY A 101 8.08 10.99 22.70
N TYR A 102 9.18 11.32 23.36
CA TYR A 102 9.98 10.41 24.16
C TYR A 102 9.53 10.39 25.63
N PRO A 103 9.83 9.32 26.39
CA PRO A 103 9.46 9.23 27.81
C PRO A 103 10.02 10.33 28.72
N ASP A 104 11.05 11.06 28.25
CA ASP A 104 11.65 12.21 28.95
C ASP A 104 10.86 13.52 28.76
N GLY A 105 9.74 13.49 28.02
CA GLY A 105 8.91 14.66 27.74
C GLY A 105 9.47 15.57 26.62
N THR A 106 10.35 15.04 25.78
CA THR A 106 10.87 15.73 24.58
C THR A 106 10.24 15.19 23.30
N PHE A 107 10.21 16.01 22.25
CA PHE A 107 9.85 15.57 20.90
C PHE A 107 11.06 15.40 19.99
N ARG A 108 12.16 16.11 20.26
CA ARG A 108 13.40 16.16 19.47
C ARG A 108 13.17 16.62 18.02
N PRO A 109 12.63 17.85 17.82
CA PRO A 109 12.13 18.31 16.52
C PRO A 109 13.19 18.36 15.42
N TYR A 110 14.47 18.52 15.78
CA TYR A 110 15.58 18.66 14.85
C TYR A 110 16.37 17.36 14.61
N GLU A 111 16.00 16.27 15.29
CA GLU A 111 16.55 14.95 14.97
C GLU A 111 15.94 14.43 13.67
N THR A 112 16.75 13.71 12.89
CA THR A 112 16.31 13.08 11.64
C THR A 112 15.50 11.83 11.93
N ILE A 113 14.47 11.57 11.13
CA ILE A 113 13.70 10.32 11.28
C ILE A 113 14.49 9.15 10.68
N THR A 114 14.50 8.03 11.39
CA THR A 114 15.00 6.76 10.82
C THR A 114 13.90 6.05 10.04
N ARG A 115 14.26 5.04 9.22
CA ARG A 115 13.26 4.21 8.52
C ARG A 115 12.35 3.46 9.49
N GLY A 116 12.84 3.04 10.65
CA GLY A 116 12.03 2.42 11.69
C GLY A 116 11.00 3.38 12.28
N ASP A 117 11.43 4.60 12.62
CA ASP A 117 10.52 5.65 13.11
C ASP A 117 9.47 6.00 12.06
N MET A 118 9.89 6.10 10.80
CA MET A 118 9.01 6.35 9.66
C MET A 118 7.96 5.24 9.53
N ALA A 119 8.33 3.96 9.66
CA ALA A 119 7.35 2.86 9.62
C ALA A 119 6.31 2.98 10.75
N ILE A 120 6.74 3.26 11.97
CA ILE A 120 5.85 3.46 13.14
C ILE A 120 4.86 4.60 12.89
N ILE A 121 5.33 5.71 12.33
CA ILE A 121 4.49 6.87 12.05
C ILE A 121 3.48 6.52 10.94
N LEU A 122 3.97 5.93 9.83
CA LEU A 122 3.12 5.61 8.69
C LEU A 122 2.05 4.56 9.02
N SER A 123 2.34 3.57 9.87
CA SER A 123 1.36 2.58 10.31
C SER A 123 0.24 3.16 11.18
N ARG A 124 0.44 4.36 11.75
CA ARG A 124 -0.60 5.10 12.49
C ARG A 124 -1.39 6.03 11.59
N VAL A 125 -0.72 6.55 10.55
CA VAL A 125 -1.29 7.51 9.61
C VAL A 125 -2.15 6.80 8.55
N PHE A 126 -1.73 5.63 8.09
CA PHE A 126 -2.43 4.84 7.09
C PHE A 126 -2.99 3.57 7.72
N VAL A 127 -4.32 3.46 7.71
CA VAL A 127 -4.99 2.23 8.15
C VAL A 127 -4.70 1.13 7.14
N THR A 128 -4.38 -0.06 7.66
CA THR A 128 -4.22 -1.28 6.87
C THR A 128 -4.87 -2.41 7.64
N PRO A 129 -5.77 -3.20 7.05
CA PRO A 129 -6.56 -4.18 7.78
C PRO A 129 -5.83 -5.53 7.91
N PHE A 130 -4.54 -5.55 7.58
CA PHE A 130 -3.69 -6.72 7.58
C PHE A 130 -2.23 -6.31 7.77
N ALA A 131 -1.47 -7.14 8.48
CA ALA A 131 -0.04 -7.00 8.63
C ALA A 131 0.65 -8.15 7.92
N GLU A 132 1.58 -7.82 7.03
CA GLU A 132 2.41 -8.79 6.34
C GLU A 132 3.44 -9.44 7.26
N ASP A 133 3.84 -10.65 6.88
CA ASP A 133 5.04 -11.27 7.44
C ASP A 133 6.29 -10.46 7.10
N VAL A 134 7.05 -10.15 8.16
CA VAL A 134 8.27 -9.35 8.08
C VAL A 134 9.49 -10.29 8.02
N ALA A 135 9.90 -10.60 6.80
CA ALA A 135 11.02 -11.52 6.51
C ALA A 135 12.36 -10.82 6.19
N PHE A 136 12.56 -9.58 6.68
CA PHE A 136 13.82 -8.86 6.47
C PHE A 136 14.92 -9.38 7.40
N THR A 137 16.13 -9.52 6.85
CA THR A 137 17.29 -10.10 7.58
C THR A 137 17.81 -9.24 8.73
N ASP A 138 17.49 -7.95 8.75
CA ASP A 138 17.91 -6.97 9.76
C ASP A 138 16.77 -6.50 10.66
N ILE A 139 15.62 -7.17 10.63
CA ILE A 139 14.47 -6.90 11.49
C ILE A 139 14.23 -8.10 12.42
N SER A 140 14.03 -7.81 13.70
CA SER A 140 13.71 -8.81 14.72
C SER A 140 12.27 -8.60 15.22
N PRO A 141 11.50 -9.67 15.52
CA PRO A 141 10.19 -9.59 16.18
C PRO A 141 10.17 -8.83 17.50
N MET A 142 11.34 -8.61 18.13
CA MET A 142 11.45 -7.82 19.36
C MET A 142 11.60 -6.31 19.12
N MET A 143 11.75 -5.86 17.88
CA MET A 143 11.85 -4.44 17.55
C MET A 143 10.47 -3.78 17.57
N GLU A 144 10.36 -2.58 18.12
CA GLU A 144 9.11 -1.81 18.12
C GLU A 144 8.58 -1.55 16.70
N ALA A 145 9.47 -1.46 15.71
CA ALA A 145 9.11 -1.27 14.32
C ALA A 145 8.64 -2.56 13.61
N TYR A 146 8.71 -3.75 14.23
CA TYR A 146 8.37 -5.01 13.57
C TYR A 146 6.94 -5.01 13.02
N GLU A 147 5.96 -4.83 13.89
CA GLU A 147 4.54 -4.84 13.49
C GLU A 147 4.19 -3.64 12.57
N PRO A 148 4.65 -2.40 12.84
CA PRO A 148 4.50 -1.28 11.90
C PRO A 148 5.02 -1.55 10.49
N ILE A 149 6.18 -2.23 10.37
CA ILE A 149 6.73 -2.63 9.08
C ILE A 149 5.76 -3.59 8.36
N GLY A 150 5.16 -4.54 9.08
CA GLY A 150 4.15 -5.46 8.54
C GLY A 150 2.96 -4.72 7.93
N TYR A 151 2.39 -3.73 8.63
CA TYR A 151 1.27 -2.94 8.09
C TYR A 151 1.65 -2.15 6.84
N ILE A 152 2.79 -1.45 6.83
CA ILE A 152 3.17 -0.66 5.64
C ILE A 152 3.64 -1.53 4.47
N LEU A 153 4.03 -2.78 4.71
CA LEU A 153 4.23 -3.78 3.66
C LEU A 153 2.88 -4.20 3.06
N GLY A 154 1.88 -4.51 3.90
CA GLY A 154 0.53 -4.90 3.45
C GLY A 154 -0.23 -3.78 2.75
N ALA A 155 0.12 -2.53 3.04
CA ALA A 155 -0.40 -1.36 2.35
C ALA A 155 0.30 -1.05 1.01
N ASN A 156 1.26 -1.88 0.59
CA ASN A 156 2.15 -1.65 -0.56
C ASN A 156 2.93 -0.31 -0.50
N ILE A 157 3.16 0.23 0.70
CA ILE A 157 3.88 1.49 0.90
C ILE A 157 5.41 1.29 0.81
N THR A 158 5.90 0.09 1.16
CA THR A 158 7.32 -0.27 1.08
C THR A 158 7.50 -1.71 0.60
N VAL A 159 8.64 -1.99 -0.03
CA VAL A 159 9.09 -3.34 -0.41
C VAL A 159 10.45 -3.72 0.18
N GLY A 160 11.06 -2.82 0.96
CA GLY A 160 12.41 -2.97 1.48
C GLY A 160 13.50 -2.73 0.43
N TYR A 161 14.70 -3.25 0.67
CA TYR A 161 15.84 -3.15 -0.24
C TYR A 161 16.07 -4.46 -1.01
N PRO A 162 16.75 -4.42 -2.17
CA PRO A 162 17.07 -5.61 -2.96
C PRO A 162 17.91 -6.67 -2.23
N ASP A 163 18.65 -6.27 -1.19
CA ASP A 163 19.48 -7.14 -0.33
C ASP A 163 18.69 -7.83 0.80
N ASN A 164 17.35 -7.82 0.73
CA ASN A 164 16.44 -8.36 1.75
C ASN A 164 16.62 -7.74 3.14
N THR A 165 16.88 -6.43 3.18
CA THR A 165 16.93 -5.63 4.41
C THR A 165 15.88 -4.53 4.40
N PHE A 166 15.53 -4.02 5.59
CA PHE A 166 14.70 -2.83 5.77
C PHE A 166 15.52 -1.58 6.14
N LYS A 167 16.70 -1.76 6.74
CA LYS A 167 17.62 -0.71 7.25
C LYS A 167 16.93 0.21 8.26
N PRO A 168 16.39 -0.31 9.38
CA PRO A 168 15.54 0.46 10.30
C PRO A 168 16.25 1.69 10.90
N ASN A 169 17.55 1.63 11.12
CA ASN A 169 18.33 2.72 11.72
C ASN A 169 18.85 3.75 10.69
N LEU A 170 18.57 3.57 9.40
CA LEU A 170 19.01 4.48 8.36
C LEU A 170 18.10 5.71 8.33
N ALA A 171 18.70 6.90 8.31
CA ALA A 171 17.96 8.15 8.17
C ALA A 171 17.24 8.22 6.82
N VAL A 172 16.00 8.72 6.82
CA VAL A 172 15.18 8.87 5.61
C VAL A 172 15.42 10.24 4.99
N THR A 173 15.61 10.27 3.67
CA THR A 173 15.66 11.53 2.90
C THR A 173 14.26 12.12 2.75
N ARG A 174 14.16 13.43 2.52
CA ARG A 174 12.89 14.12 2.25
C ARG A 174 12.16 13.49 1.07
N ALA A 175 12.88 13.14 0.01
CA ALA A 175 12.33 12.45 -1.13
C ALA A 175 11.76 11.06 -0.81
N GLN A 176 12.48 10.26 -0.03
CA GLN A 176 11.99 8.95 0.39
C GLN A 176 10.74 9.08 1.26
N PHE A 177 10.73 10.02 2.22
CA PHE A 177 9.55 10.27 3.05
C PHE A 177 8.35 10.73 2.21
N SER A 178 8.57 11.62 1.24
CA SER A 178 7.56 12.01 0.26
C SER A 178 7.01 10.82 -0.52
N ALA A 179 7.88 9.94 -1.03
CA ALA A 179 7.44 8.76 -1.76
C ALA A 179 6.56 7.83 -0.91
N PHE A 180 6.88 7.67 0.38
CA PHE A 180 6.04 6.86 1.27
C PHE A 180 4.67 7.47 1.54
N LEU A 181 4.58 8.80 1.72
CA LEU A 181 3.29 9.46 1.89
C LEU A 181 2.45 9.38 0.61
N ALA A 182 3.06 9.60 -0.56
CA ALA A 182 2.37 9.50 -1.84
C ALA A 182 1.79 8.09 -2.06
N ARG A 183 2.57 7.04 -1.74
CA ARG A 183 2.13 5.64 -1.76
C ARG A 183 0.98 5.32 -0.82
N GLY A 184 0.93 5.97 0.34
CA GLY A 184 -0.18 5.79 1.26
C GLY A 184 -1.47 6.47 0.79
N GLN A 185 -1.36 7.51 -0.06
CA GLN A 185 -2.48 8.34 -0.49
C GLN A 185 -3.09 7.97 -1.84
N GLU A 186 -2.31 7.35 -2.74
CA GLU A 186 -2.69 7.25 -4.15
C GLU A 186 -2.23 5.92 -4.77
N PRO A 187 -3.15 5.10 -5.31
CA PRO A 187 -2.84 3.79 -5.88
C PRO A 187 -1.70 3.77 -6.90
N LYS A 188 -1.63 4.75 -7.83
CA LYS A 188 -0.58 4.76 -8.87
C LYS A 188 0.85 4.85 -8.34
N PHE A 189 1.04 5.24 -7.07
CA PHE A 189 2.38 5.31 -6.48
C PHE A 189 2.73 4.07 -5.67
N LYS A 190 1.74 3.25 -5.27
CA LYS A 190 1.94 2.02 -4.49
C LYS A 190 2.88 1.08 -5.24
N ASN A 191 3.63 0.29 -4.47
CA ASN A 191 4.53 -0.67 -5.08
C ASN A 191 3.75 -1.90 -5.54
N ASP A 192 3.96 -2.31 -6.80
CA ASP A 192 3.31 -3.49 -7.36
C ASP A 192 3.65 -4.75 -6.56
N ALA A 193 4.93 -5.12 -6.41
CA ALA A 193 5.36 -6.21 -5.52
C ALA A 193 6.85 -6.16 -5.18
N ARG A 194 7.32 -7.11 -4.34
CA ARG A 194 8.74 -7.24 -3.93
C ARG A 194 9.64 -7.91 -4.99
N ILE A 195 9.06 -8.37 -6.10
CA ILE A 195 9.70 -9.20 -7.11
C ILE A 195 9.39 -8.72 -8.54
N ALA A 196 10.26 -9.08 -9.48
CA ALA A 196 9.97 -8.92 -10.90
C ALA A 196 9.03 -10.05 -11.37
N GLY A 197 8.16 -9.77 -12.34
CA GLY A 197 7.15 -10.75 -12.80
C GLY A 197 6.03 -10.95 -11.78
N SER A 198 5.68 -9.89 -11.05
CA SER A 198 4.60 -9.88 -10.06
C SER A 198 3.28 -10.34 -10.67
N TYR A 199 2.49 -11.08 -9.89
CA TYR A 199 1.11 -11.46 -10.23
C TYR A 199 0.08 -10.51 -9.63
N MET A 200 0.48 -9.50 -8.85
CA MET A 200 -0.45 -8.49 -8.34
C MET A 200 -1.12 -7.74 -9.49
N LYS A 201 -2.39 -7.41 -9.28
CA LYS A 201 -3.15 -6.59 -10.21
C LYS A 201 -2.64 -5.15 -10.19
N ASP A 202 -2.75 -4.47 -11.32
CA ASP A 202 -2.51 -3.03 -11.41
C ASP A 202 -3.59 -2.30 -10.59
N MET A 203 -3.17 -1.75 -9.45
CA MET A 203 -4.05 -1.05 -8.50
C MET A 203 -4.69 0.22 -9.08
N THR A 204 -4.32 0.64 -10.29
CA THR A 204 -4.95 1.78 -11.00
C THR A 204 -6.08 1.36 -11.95
N LYS A 205 -6.31 0.04 -12.08
CA LYS A 205 -7.27 -0.53 -13.02
C LYS A 205 -8.51 -1.08 -12.34
N THR A 206 -9.58 -1.13 -13.12
CA THR A 206 -10.80 -1.83 -12.75
C THR A 206 -10.88 -3.15 -13.51
N TYR A 207 -11.12 -4.23 -12.78
CA TYR A 207 -11.23 -5.58 -13.33
C TYR A 207 -12.68 -6.05 -13.23
N VAL A 208 -13.22 -6.66 -14.29
CA VAL A 208 -14.57 -7.22 -14.29
C VAL A 208 -14.50 -8.71 -14.57
N TYR A 209 -15.14 -9.50 -13.71
CA TYR A 209 -15.26 -10.94 -13.86
C TYR A 209 -16.72 -11.31 -14.12
N GLU A 210 -16.93 -12.37 -14.89
CA GLU A 210 -18.24 -12.98 -15.11
C GLU A 210 -18.23 -14.40 -14.51
N SER A 211 -19.28 -14.72 -13.76
CA SER A 211 -19.50 -16.05 -13.16
C SER A 211 -20.29 -16.96 -14.09
N ALA A 212 -20.29 -18.26 -13.82
CA ALA A 212 -21.00 -19.26 -14.63
C ALA A 212 -22.51 -19.01 -14.80
N ASP A 213 -23.15 -18.29 -13.88
CA ASP A 213 -24.57 -17.91 -13.95
C ASP A 213 -24.82 -16.62 -14.76
N GLY A 214 -23.77 -15.99 -15.28
CA GLY A 214 -23.80 -14.75 -16.05
C GLY A 214 -23.83 -13.47 -15.19
N SER A 215 -23.76 -13.59 -13.86
CA SER A 215 -23.57 -12.43 -12.98
C SER A 215 -22.16 -11.86 -13.15
N THR A 216 -22.01 -10.55 -12.94
CA THR A 216 -20.69 -9.90 -13.03
C THR A 216 -20.28 -9.25 -11.73
N SER A 217 -18.99 -9.33 -11.41
CA SER A 217 -18.38 -8.59 -10.30
C SER A 217 -17.35 -7.60 -10.83
N THR A 218 -17.42 -6.35 -10.35
CA THR A 218 -16.44 -5.30 -10.61
C THR A 218 -15.52 -5.15 -9.41
N HIS A 219 -14.21 -5.23 -9.65
CA HIS A 219 -13.16 -5.16 -8.64
C HIS A 219 -12.37 -3.87 -8.85
N GLN A 220 -12.35 -3.01 -7.85
CA GLN A 220 -11.64 -1.74 -7.89
C GLN A 220 -10.81 -1.56 -6.62
N TYR A 221 -9.56 -1.16 -6.78
CA TYR A 221 -8.71 -0.82 -5.65
C TYR A 221 -8.95 0.62 -5.22
N GLU A 222 -9.49 0.82 -4.02
CA GLU A 222 -9.95 2.12 -3.56
C GLU A 222 -9.81 2.30 -2.05
N PHE A 223 -9.85 3.56 -1.60
CA PHE A 223 -9.83 3.88 -0.18
C PHE A 223 -11.23 3.71 0.42
N VAL A 224 -11.35 2.75 1.32
CA VAL A 224 -12.55 2.49 2.11
C VAL A 224 -12.31 2.98 3.54
N PRO A 225 -12.96 4.08 3.96
CA PRO A 225 -12.71 4.63 5.29
C PRO A 225 -13.17 3.66 6.38
N TYR A 226 -14.40 3.15 6.24
CA TYR A 226 -14.99 2.19 7.18
C TYR A 226 -15.97 1.24 6.48
N ARG A 227 -16.16 0.07 7.10
CA ARG A 227 -17.28 -0.85 6.92
C ARG A 227 -17.96 -1.08 8.27
N ILE A 228 -19.12 -1.76 8.23
CA ILE A 228 -19.88 -2.17 9.43
C ILE A 228 -20.22 -0.96 10.33
N ASN A 229 -21.14 -0.10 9.86
CA ASN A 229 -21.64 1.05 10.63
C ASN A 229 -20.55 1.99 11.19
N ASP A 230 -19.52 2.26 10.40
CA ASP A 230 -18.38 3.12 10.77
C ASP A 230 -17.47 2.56 11.89
N GLU A 231 -17.53 1.26 12.18
CA GLU A 231 -16.74 0.64 13.26
C GLU A 231 -15.46 -0.05 12.78
N LEU A 232 -15.42 -0.50 11.52
CA LEU A 232 -14.29 -1.26 10.99
C LEU A 232 -13.52 -0.44 9.93
N PRO A 233 -12.37 0.16 10.25
CA PRO A 233 -11.63 0.96 9.28
C PRO A 233 -10.83 0.06 8.33
N LEU A 234 -10.82 0.31 7.02
CA LEU A 234 -10.15 -0.59 6.06
C LEU A 234 -8.92 0.06 5.41
N GLY A 235 -8.99 1.32 5.03
CA GLY A 235 -7.94 1.93 4.20
C GLY A 235 -8.07 1.48 2.74
N PHE A 236 -6.94 1.37 2.04
CA PHE A 236 -6.97 0.92 0.64
C PHE A 236 -7.11 -0.60 0.53
N VAL A 237 -8.15 -1.05 -0.16
CA VAL A 237 -8.49 -2.47 -0.39
C VAL A 237 -9.05 -2.65 -1.80
N TRP A 238 -9.14 -3.88 -2.28
CA TRP A 238 -9.96 -4.21 -3.44
C TRP A 238 -11.42 -4.36 -3.01
N THR A 239 -12.28 -3.47 -3.49
CA THR A 239 -13.73 -3.56 -3.32
C THR A 239 -14.35 -4.34 -4.47
N MET A 240 -15.20 -5.32 -4.17
CA MET A 240 -16.04 -6.04 -5.12
C MET A 240 -17.46 -5.49 -5.10
N THR A 241 -18.02 -5.26 -6.28
CA THR A 241 -19.43 -4.85 -6.46
C THR A 241 -20.12 -5.67 -7.53
N ASP A 242 -21.42 -5.86 -7.42
CA ASP A 242 -22.23 -6.54 -8.43
C ASP A 242 -22.49 -5.66 -9.67
N GLU A 243 -23.25 -6.17 -10.65
CA GLU A 243 -23.66 -5.41 -11.84
C GLU A 243 -24.45 -4.11 -11.55
N ASN A 244 -25.05 -3.98 -10.36
CA ASN A 244 -25.80 -2.81 -9.92
C ASN A 244 -24.94 -1.82 -9.12
N GLY A 245 -23.68 -2.17 -8.83
CA GLY A 245 -22.79 -1.41 -7.96
C GLY A 245 -23.04 -1.64 -6.47
N GLU A 246 -23.78 -2.68 -6.09
CA GLU A 246 -23.96 -3.10 -4.70
C GLU A 246 -22.69 -3.82 -4.21
N HIS A 247 -22.25 -3.47 -3.00
CA HIS A 247 -21.07 -4.08 -2.38
C HIS A 247 -21.27 -5.58 -2.18
N ILE A 248 -20.30 -6.38 -2.63
CA ILE A 248 -20.24 -7.82 -2.42
C ILE A 248 -19.28 -8.12 -1.28
N ASP A 249 -18.03 -7.71 -1.42
CA ASP A 249 -16.96 -7.99 -0.44
C ASP A 249 -15.77 -7.03 -0.61
N ASP A 250 -14.84 -7.06 0.35
CA ASP A 250 -13.55 -6.39 0.28
C ASP A 250 -12.42 -7.41 0.50
N TYR A 251 -11.35 -7.32 -0.28
CA TYR A 251 -10.18 -8.19 -0.13
C TYR A 251 -8.87 -7.42 -0.31
N ILE A 252 -7.78 -8.06 0.11
CA ILE A 252 -6.41 -7.57 -0.07
C ILE A 252 -5.62 -8.56 -0.92
N GLU A 253 -4.62 -8.03 -1.63
CA GLU A 253 -3.63 -8.84 -2.33
C GLU A 253 -2.27 -8.61 -1.71
N SER A 254 -1.51 -9.68 -1.58
CA SER A 254 -0.11 -9.59 -1.16
C SER A 254 0.76 -10.52 -1.97
N GLU A 255 1.96 -10.03 -2.26
CA GLU A 255 2.98 -10.82 -2.93
C GLU A 255 4.36 -10.58 -2.33
N THR A 256 4.99 -11.70 -1.99
CA THR A 256 6.32 -11.78 -1.40
C THR A 256 7.26 -12.51 -2.35
N ARG A 257 8.46 -12.85 -1.86
CA ARG A 257 9.40 -13.70 -2.62
C ARG A 257 9.02 -15.18 -2.57
N ASP A 258 8.09 -15.54 -1.69
CA ASP A 258 7.77 -16.92 -1.36
C ASP A 258 6.36 -17.30 -1.84
N TYR A 259 5.43 -16.34 -1.87
CA TYR A 259 4.07 -16.57 -2.34
C TYR A 259 3.39 -15.30 -2.88
N TYR A 260 2.29 -15.51 -3.61
CA TYR A 260 1.21 -14.57 -3.85
C TYR A 260 -0.05 -15.09 -3.16
N GLY A 261 -0.84 -14.20 -2.56
CA GLY A 261 -2.05 -14.58 -1.84
C GLY A 261 -3.07 -13.46 -1.74
N ILE A 262 -4.26 -13.85 -1.31
CA ILE A 262 -5.44 -13.01 -1.13
C ILE A 262 -5.94 -13.18 0.29
N GLY A 263 -6.36 -12.08 0.93
CA GLY A 263 -6.95 -12.16 2.27
C GLY A 263 -8.18 -11.29 2.41
N PHE A 264 -8.92 -11.52 3.50
CA PHE A 264 -10.05 -10.68 3.89
C PHE A 264 -9.64 -9.74 5.02
N PRO A 265 -10.09 -8.47 5.02
CA PRO A 265 -9.78 -7.50 6.07
C PRO A 265 -10.03 -8.07 7.48
N TYR A 266 -9.00 -8.06 8.33
CA TYR A 266 -9.04 -8.57 9.72
C TYR A 266 -9.42 -10.05 9.88
N SER A 267 -9.31 -10.86 8.84
CA SER A 267 -9.62 -12.30 8.88
C SER A 267 -8.44 -13.14 8.36
N GLU A 268 -8.77 -14.28 7.77
CA GLU A 268 -7.92 -15.19 7.02
C GLU A 268 -7.19 -14.58 5.81
N PHE A 269 -6.10 -15.25 5.46
CA PHE A 269 -5.26 -15.00 4.30
C PHE A 269 -4.91 -16.34 3.65
N TYR A 270 -5.00 -16.40 2.33
CA TYR A 270 -4.92 -17.60 1.51
C TYR A 270 -3.79 -17.46 0.49
N VAL A 271 -2.93 -18.48 0.41
CA VAL A 271 -1.89 -18.54 -0.61
C VAL A 271 -2.49 -19.05 -1.91
N GLU A 272 -2.37 -18.27 -2.98
CA GLU A 272 -2.92 -18.61 -4.30
C GLU A 272 -1.83 -19.08 -5.28
N LEU A 273 -0.56 -18.75 -5.01
CA LEU A 273 0.59 -19.20 -5.80
C LEU A 273 1.87 -19.17 -4.96
N VAL A 274 2.78 -20.11 -5.20
CA VAL A 274 4.08 -20.18 -4.51
C VAL A 274 5.28 -20.02 -5.45
N TYR A 275 6.36 -19.48 -4.89
CA TYR A 275 7.61 -19.20 -5.60
C TYR A 275 8.75 -20.18 -5.26
N PRO A 276 9.73 -20.37 -6.17
CA PRO A 276 9.63 -20.11 -7.62
C PRO A 276 8.46 -20.84 -8.27
N VAL A 277 7.86 -20.23 -9.29
CA VAL A 277 6.72 -20.79 -10.05
C VAL A 277 7.21 -21.89 -10.98
N GLU A 278 6.96 -23.15 -10.59
CA GLU A 278 7.46 -24.32 -11.30
C GLU A 278 6.44 -25.47 -11.23
N THR A 279 6.30 -26.22 -12.32
CA THR A 279 5.40 -27.38 -12.40
C THR A 279 5.74 -28.45 -11.35
N GLY A 280 4.70 -29.01 -10.72
CA GLY A 280 4.79 -30.06 -9.70
C GLY A 280 4.98 -29.54 -8.28
N LYS A 281 4.99 -28.22 -8.08
CA LYS A 281 4.98 -27.63 -6.74
C LYS A 281 3.60 -27.71 -6.11
N THR A 282 3.56 -28.19 -4.87
CA THR A 282 2.35 -28.18 -4.05
C THR A 282 2.44 -27.16 -2.92
N PHE A 283 1.29 -26.66 -2.49
CA PHE A 283 1.18 -25.75 -1.36
C PHE A 283 -0.19 -25.84 -0.70
N ASN A 284 -0.25 -25.47 0.57
CA ASN A 284 -1.49 -25.44 1.33
C ASN A 284 -2.02 -24.01 1.33
N VAL A 285 -3.32 -23.86 1.08
CA VAL A 285 -4.03 -22.57 1.11
C VAL A 285 -4.59 -22.33 2.51
N ASP A 286 -5.34 -23.31 3.00
CA ASP A 286 -5.69 -23.51 4.41
C ASP A 286 -5.81 -25.01 4.65
N SER A 287 -4.88 -25.58 5.42
CA SER A 287 -4.84 -27.02 5.73
C SER A 287 -6.07 -27.55 6.46
N THR A 288 -7.00 -26.68 6.86
CA THR A 288 -8.24 -27.01 7.56
C THR A 288 -9.41 -27.26 6.60
N PHE A 289 -9.47 -26.56 5.47
CA PHE A 289 -10.65 -26.52 4.60
C PHE A 289 -10.39 -26.81 3.12
N SER A 290 -9.12 -26.77 2.71
CA SER A 290 -8.68 -26.91 1.33
C SER A 290 -7.62 -28.01 1.20
N PRO A 291 -7.67 -28.85 0.16
CA PRO A 291 -6.58 -29.78 -0.14
C PRO A 291 -5.32 -29.04 -0.59
N GLU A 292 -4.22 -29.77 -0.80
CA GLU A 292 -3.03 -29.15 -1.41
C GLU A 292 -3.32 -28.72 -2.86
N HIS A 293 -2.97 -27.49 -3.18
CA HIS A 293 -2.98 -26.96 -4.54
C HIS A 293 -1.68 -27.35 -5.24
N GLU A 294 -1.73 -27.66 -6.53
CA GLU A 294 -0.55 -28.02 -7.34
C GLU A 294 -0.41 -27.11 -8.58
N ILE A 295 0.77 -26.54 -8.80
CA ILE A 295 1.13 -25.91 -10.07
C ILE A 295 1.28 -27.02 -11.12
N THR A 296 0.24 -27.27 -11.92
CA THR A 296 0.23 -28.37 -12.90
C THR A 296 0.84 -28.00 -14.24
N ALA A 297 0.86 -26.72 -14.60
CA ALA A 297 1.52 -26.25 -15.81
C ALA A 297 1.93 -24.78 -15.73
N VAL A 298 2.97 -24.41 -16.47
CA VAL A 298 3.45 -23.03 -16.61
C VAL A 298 3.59 -22.67 -18.08
N GLY A 299 3.33 -21.40 -18.43
CA GLY A 299 3.39 -20.93 -19.81
C GLY A 299 2.26 -21.48 -20.69
N VAL A 300 1.10 -21.76 -20.11
CA VAL A 300 -0.07 -22.24 -20.85
C VAL A 300 -0.81 -21.09 -21.52
N THR A 301 -1.52 -21.42 -22.60
CA THR A 301 -2.44 -20.49 -23.24
C THR A 301 -3.83 -20.65 -22.62
N VAL A 302 -4.38 -19.57 -22.09
CA VAL A 302 -5.74 -19.50 -21.56
C VAL A 302 -6.51 -18.42 -22.29
N GLU A 303 -7.70 -18.78 -22.77
CA GLU A 303 -8.63 -17.84 -23.40
C GLU A 303 -9.64 -17.35 -22.36
N THR A 304 -9.73 -16.03 -22.21
CA THR A 304 -10.82 -15.37 -21.49
C THR A 304 -11.63 -14.47 -22.42
N ALA A 305 -12.82 -14.05 -21.99
CA ALA A 305 -13.60 -13.09 -22.78
C ALA A 305 -12.90 -11.73 -22.97
N TYR A 306 -12.07 -11.31 -22.02
CA TYR A 306 -11.24 -10.11 -22.15
C TYR A 306 -10.18 -10.28 -23.25
N ARG A 307 -9.32 -11.31 -23.14
CA ARG A 307 -8.29 -11.64 -24.14
C ARG A 307 -7.69 -13.03 -23.93
N THR A 308 -6.92 -13.47 -24.93
CA THR A 308 -6.04 -14.64 -24.80
C THR A 308 -4.74 -14.27 -24.10
N PHE A 309 -4.34 -15.05 -23.10
CA PHE A 309 -3.05 -14.98 -22.43
C PHE A 309 -2.22 -16.21 -22.79
N THR A 310 -0.92 -16.03 -23.05
CA THR A 310 -0.03 -17.13 -23.52
C THR A 310 1.05 -17.51 -22.50
N ASN A 311 0.98 -16.93 -21.30
CA ASN A 311 1.97 -17.05 -20.24
C ASN A 311 1.32 -17.40 -18.90
N ALA A 312 0.16 -18.04 -18.91
CA ALA A 312 -0.55 -18.36 -17.68
C ALA A 312 0.11 -19.52 -16.92
N VAL A 313 -0.09 -19.52 -15.62
CA VAL A 313 0.18 -20.63 -14.71
C VAL A 313 -1.14 -21.33 -14.44
N GLU A 314 -1.19 -22.65 -14.66
CA GLU A 314 -2.32 -23.49 -14.26
C GLU A 314 -2.04 -24.04 -12.86
N VAL A 315 -2.98 -23.82 -11.95
CA VAL A 315 -3.00 -24.46 -10.63
C VAL A 315 -4.24 -25.35 -10.57
N THR A 316 -4.07 -26.57 -10.07
CA THR A 316 -5.15 -27.54 -9.90
C THR A 316 -5.38 -27.80 -8.41
N VAL A 317 -6.65 -27.80 -8.03
CA VAL A 317 -7.16 -28.25 -6.74
C VAL A 317 -7.77 -29.63 -6.96
N ALA A 318 -7.18 -30.66 -6.36
CA ALA A 318 -7.60 -32.03 -6.58
C ALA A 318 -8.87 -32.37 -5.79
N ASP A 319 -9.61 -33.39 -6.27
CA ASP A 319 -10.74 -33.95 -5.53
C ASP A 319 -10.22 -34.69 -4.30
N ASP A 320 -10.54 -34.17 -3.12
CA ASP A 320 -10.18 -34.78 -1.86
C ASP A 320 -11.41 -34.81 -0.93
N PRO A 321 -11.96 -36.00 -0.62
CA PRO A 321 -13.18 -36.15 0.15
C PRO A 321 -13.05 -35.73 1.62
N ASP A 322 -11.82 -35.49 2.11
CA ASP A 322 -11.58 -34.99 3.46
C ASP A 322 -11.80 -33.46 3.56
N PHE A 323 -11.94 -32.77 2.43
CA PHE A 323 -12.12 -31.32 2.34
C PHE A 323 -13.46 -30.93 1.71
N VAL A 324 -13.86 -29.68 1.93
CA VAL A 324 -15.14 -29.12 1.44
C VAL A 324 -14.99 -28.38 0.12
N GLU A 325 -13.76 -28.05 -0.27
CA GLU A 325 -13.49 -27.36 -1.52
C GLU A 325 -13.69 -28.30 -2.71
N GLU A 326 -14.42 -27.82 -3.72
CA GLU A 326 -14.67 -28.57 -4.94
C GLU A 326 -13.42 -28.57 -5.83
N PRO A 327 -13.18 -29.66 -6.59
CA PRO A 327 -12.02 -29.74 -7.45
C PRO A 327 -12.14 -28.77 -8.64
N ILE A 328 -11.13 -27.93 -8.80
CA ILE A 328 -11.10 -26.86 -9.81
C ILE A 328 -9.70 -26.71 -10.42
N LYS A 329 -9.63 -25.95 -11.50
CA LYS A 329 -8.39 -25.35 -11.99
C LYS A 329 -8.54 -23.86 -12.09
N TYR A 330 -7.53 -23.12 -11.66
CA TYR A 330 -7.46 -21.69 -11.88
C TYR A 330 -6.17 -21.30 -12.58
N TYR A 331 -6.24 -20.18 -13.29
CA TYR A 331 -5.18 -19.67 -14.14
C TYR A 331 -4.75 -18.30 -13.66
N MET A 332 -3.45 -18.17 -13.38
CA MET A 332 -2.84 -16.92 -12.94
C MET A 332 -1.92 -16.34 -14.01
N VAL A 333 -1.88 -15.02 -14.11
CA VAL A 333 -1.05 -14.28 -15.08
C VAL A 333 -0.36 -13.10 -14.41
N GLU A 334 0.94 -12.92 -14.70
CA GLU A 334 1.73 -11.78 -14.27
C GLU A 334 1.03 -10.45 -14.60
N GLY A 335 0.84 -9.59 -13.60
CA GLY A 335 0.14 -8.29 -13.68
C GLY A 335 -1.39 -8.35 -13.69
N PHE A 336 -1.99 -9.54 -13.58
CA PHE A 336 -3.45 -9.73 -13.64
C PHE A 336 -4.02 -10.60 -12.51
N GLY A 337 -3.19 -11.25 -11.71
CA GLY A 337 -3.64 -12.22 -10.71
C GLY A 337 -4.36 -13.40 -11.38
N GLY A 338 -5.42 -13.89 -10.73
CA GLY A 338 -6.32 -14.90 -11.30
C GLY A 338 -7.13 -14.32 -12.47
N VAL A 339 -7.09 -14.99 -13.62
CA VAL A 339 -7.82 -14.56 -14.84
C VAL A 339 -8.96 -15.49 -15.23
N LYS A 340 -8.93 -16.75 -14.77
CA LYS A 340 -9.97 -17.74 -15.08
C LYS A 340 -9.95 -18.88 -14.08
N THR A 341 -11.13 -19.40 -13.77
CA THR A 341 -11.34 -20.62 -12.99
C THR A 341 -12.31 -21.51 -13.73
N VAL A 342 -12.02 -22.82 -13.79
CA VAL A 342 -12.84 -23.84 -14.43
C VAL A 342 -13.03 -25.03 -13.50
N ASP A 343 -14.12 -25.76 -13.69
CA ASP A 343 -14.25 -27.10 -13.10
C ASP A 343 -13.30 -28.11 -13.76
N MET A 344 -13.24 -29.34 -13.25
CA MET A 344 -12.38 -30.39 -13.81
C MET A 344 -12.78 -30.86 -15.22
N ASP A 345 -14.01 -30.56 -15.67
CA ASP A 345 -14.49 -30.83 -17.03
C ASP A 345 -14.15 -29.69 -18.01
N GLY A 346 -13.61 -28.57 -17.51
CA GLY A 346 -13.23 -27.39 -18.27
C GLY A 346 -14.34 -26.36 -18.47
N THR A 347 -15.47 -26.49 -17.77
CA THR A 347 -16.54 -25.49 -17.76
C THR A 347 -16.06 -24.26 -16.99
N THR A 348 -16.21 -23.06 -17.56
CA THR A 348 -15.90 -21.80 -16.86
C THR A 348 -16.77 -21.67 -15.60
N ILE A 349 -16.11 -21.47 -14.46
CA ILE A 349 -16.73 -21.05 -13.18
C ILE A 349 -16.70 -19.53 -13.07
N SER A 350 -15.55 -18.92 -13.37
CA SER A 350 -15.38 -17.47 -13.43
C SER A 350 -14.29 -17.11 -14.45
N GLU A 351 -14.43 -16.01 -15.15
CA GLU A 351 -13.37 -15.49 -16.02
C GLU A 351 -13.32 -13.97 -16.12
N LEU A 352 -12.13 -13.44 -16.37
CA LEU A 352 -11.89 -12.02 -16.59
C LEU A 352 -12.48 -11.60 -17.95
N VAL A 353 -13.42 -10.65 -17.92
CA VAL A 353 -14.14 -10.18 -19.10
C VAL A 353 -13.80 -8.75 -19.52
N ASP A 354 -13.32 -7.90 -18.59
CA ASP A 354 -12.88 -6.54 -18.91
C ASP A 354 -11.78 -6.04 -17.96
N VAL A 355 -10.90 -5.17 -18.48
CA VAL A 355 -9.93 -4.38 -17.69
C VAL A 355 -9.87 -2.98 -18.28
N ARG A 356 -10.19 -1.96 -17.47
CA ARG A 356 -10.29 -0.56 -17.89
C ARG A 356 -9.42 0.37 -17.04
#